data_AF-A0A640KV90-F1
#
_entry.id   AF-A0A640KV90-F1
#
_cell.length_a   1.000
_cell.length_b   1.000
_cell.length_c   1.000
_cell.angle_alpha   90.00
_cell.angle_beta   90.00
_cell.angle_gamma   90.00
#
_symmetry.space_group_name_H-M   'P 1'
#
loop_
_entity.id
_entity.type
_entity.pdbx_description
1 polymer ?
#
loop_
_entity_poly.entity_id
_entity_poly.type
_entity_poly.pdbx_seq_one_letter_code
_entity_poly.pdbx_strand_id
1 'polypeptide(L)'
;MQQSLIPGHNNSRHLSYDEIENNIGGLPVTDNRIQDLFDSLDVDHSGTVSVEMVKRFYMGLEHYGVNYSDQEVDEMVRKYAATHDDSLIYDEFACFVLSLAQW
;
A
#
# COMPACT_ATOMS: atom_id res chain seq x y z
N MET A 1 3.80 25.46 9.92
CA MET A 1 4.87 24.59 9.39
C MET A 1 4.56 23.19 9.88
N GLN A 2 3.81 22.41 9.09
CA GLN A 2 3.45 21.04 9.46
C GLN A 2 4.54 20.13 8.90
N GLN A 3 5.31 19.49 9.79
CA GLN A 3 6.32 18.51 9.41
C GLN A 3 5.62 17.17 9.20
N SER A 4 5.72 16.61 7.99
CA SER A 4 5.23 15.27 7.68
C SER A 4 5.92 14.23 8.56
N LEU A 5 5.13 13.33 9.15
CA LEU A 5 5.54 12.34 10.16
C LEU A 5 6.23 11.10 9.58
N ILE A 6 6.59 11.11 8.30
CA ILE A 6 7.20 9.97 7.61
C ILE A 6 8.65 10.32 7.25
N PRO A 7 9.66 9.58 7.75
CA PRO A 7 11.06 9.79 7.40
C PRO A 7 11.24 9.66 5.89
N GLY A 8 11.61 10.75 5.21
CA GLY A 8 11.82 10.79 3.76
C GLY A 8 10.88 11.71 2.98
N HIS A 9 9.83 12.26 3.61
CA HIS A 9 8.94 13.22 2.97
C HIS A 9 9.46 14.65 3.15
N ASN A 10 10.29 15.12 2.22
CA ASN A 10 10.51 16.55 2.05
C ASN A 10 9.36 17.14 1.21
N ASN A 11 8.72 18.20 1.72
CA ASN A 11 7.68 18.99 1.02
C ASN A 11 8.25 19.78 -0.18
N SER A 12 9.24 19.25 -0.89
CA SER A 12 9.93 19.91 -2.00
C SER A 12 10.34 18.92 -3.11
N ARG A 13 9.89 17.66 -3.05
CA ARG A 13 10.07 16.73 -4.17
C ARG A 13 9.05 17.07 -5.24
N HIS A 14 9.52 17.69 -6.32
CA HIS A 14 8.76 17.77 -7.57
C HIS A 14 8.53 16.33 -8.02
N LEU A 15 7.30 15.83 -7.86
CA LEU A 15 6.91 14.52 -8.39
C LEU A 15 7.10 14.59 -9.90
N SER A 16 7.98 13.76 -10.44
CA SER A 16 8.14 13.63 -11.88
C SER A 16 6.84 13.09 -12.49
N TYR A 17 6.58 13.36 -13.77
CA TYR A 17 5.33 12.95 -14.43
C TYR A 17 5.03 11.45 -14.24
N ASP A 18 6.08 10.62 -14.28
CA ASP A 18 6.03 9.17 -14.02
C ASP A 18 5.62 8.80 -12.57
N GLU A 19 6.04 9.62 -11.58
CA GLU A 19 5.65 9.48 -10.17
C GLU A 19 4.22 10.00 -9.89
N ILE A 20 3.63 10.75 -10.83
CA ILE A 20 2.23 11.20 -10.77
C ILE A 20 1.32 10.12 -11.38
N GLU A 21 1.74 9.47 -12.46
CA GLU A 21 0.97 8.40 -13.12
C GLU A 21 0.91 7.11 -12.28
N ASN A 22 1.93 6.85 -11.46
CA ASN A 22 1.99 5.67 -10.59
C ASN A 22 1.71 6.01 -9.12
N ASN A 23 0.82 6.98 -8.85
CA ASN A 23 0.63 7.55 -7.52
C ASN A 23 -0.59 6.96 -6.79
N ILE A 24 -0.35 6.09 -5.80
CA ILE A 24 -1.41 5.69 -4.86
C ILE A 24 -1.35 6.63 -3.66
N GLY A 25 -2.25 7.61 -3.58
CA GLY A 25 -2.43 8.40 -2.35
C GLY A 25 -1.16 9.10 -1.85
N GLY A 26 -0.24 9.45 -2.74
CA GLY A 26 1.06 10.06 -2.45
C GLY A 26 2.28 9.15 -2.62
N LEU A 27 2.12 7.85 -2.87
CA LEU A 27 3.21 6.87 -2.96
C LEU A 27 3.53 6.50 -4.41
N PRO A 28 4.80 6.64 -4.87
CA PRO A 28 5.21 6.16 -6.18
C PRO A 28 5.30 4.63 -6.20
N VAL A 29 4.49 4.00 -7.05
CA VAL A 29 4.37 2.54 -7.20
C VAL A 29 5.42 2.03 -8.16
N THR A 30 6.63 1.87 -7.62
CA THR A 30 7.75 1.20 -8.29
C THR A 30 8.06 -0.09 -7.56
N ASP A 31 8.61 -1.11 -8.25
CA ASP A 31 8.96 -2.41 -7.64
C ASP A 31 9.74 -2.24 -6.32
N ASN A 32 10.75 -1.35 -6.32
CA ASN A 32 11.55 -1.06 -5.14
C ASN A 32 10.73 -0.51 -3.97
N ARG A 33 9.67 0.27 -4.22
CA ARG A 33 8.81 0.81 -3.16
C ARG A 33 7.75 -0.15 -2.68
N ILE A 34 7.21 -0.98 -3.57
CA ILE A 34 6.34 -2.09 -3.16
C ILE A 34 7.10 -3.01 -2.20
N GLN A 35 8.37 -3.30 -2.50
CA GLN A 35 9.23 -4.10 -1.64
C GLN A 35 9.52 -3.43 -0.29
N ASP A 36 9.83 -2.13 -0.27
CA ASP A 36 10.04 -1.34 0.95
C ASP A 36 8.77 -1.34 1.85
N LEU A 37 7.59 -1.18 1.23
CA LEU A 37 6.31 -1.23 1.92
C LEU A 37 6.03 -2.62 2.49
N PHE A 38 6.30 -3.68 1.72
CA PHE A 38 6.13 -5.04 2.17
C PHE A 38 7.04 -5.36 3.36
N ASP A 39 8.31 -4.99 3.29
CA ASP A 39 9.28 -5.18 4.39
C ASP A 39 8.86 -4.40 5.65
N SER A 40 8.33 -3.19 5.47
CA SER A 40 7.78 -2.40 6.60
C SER A 40 6.55 -3.04 7.27
N LEU A 41 5.83 -3.92 6.57
CA LEU A 41 4.66 -4.63 7.12
C LEU A 41 5.05 -6.01 7.67
N ASP A 42 5.99 -6.71 7.03
CA ASP A 42 6.51 -8.02 7.45
C ASP A 42 7.61 -7.88 8.52
N VAL A 43 7.25 -7.33 9.68
CA VAL A 43 8.18 -7.07 10.80
C VAL A 43 8.84 -8.36 11.33
N ASP A 44 8.16 -9.49 11.21
CA ASP A 44 8.68 -10.80 11.64
C ASP A 44 9.61 -11.45 10.59
N HIS A 45 9.73 -10.85 9.40
CA HIS A 45 10.41 -11.44 8.23
C HIS A 45 9.90 -12.85 7.91
N SER A 46 8.59 -13.04 8.07
CA SER A 46 7.90 -14.30 7.80
C SER A 46 7.79 -14.59 6.30
N GLY A 47 7.99 -13.56 5.46
CA GLY A 47 7.76 -13.61 4.01
C GLY A 47 6.28 -13.44 3.64
N THR A 48 5.42 -13.10 4.61
CA THR A 48 3.98 -12.92 4.43
C THR A 48 3.45 -11.77 5.28
N VAL A 49 2.42 -11.08 4.79
CA VAL A 49 1.76 -10.00 5.54
C VAL A 49 0.31 -10.39 5.80
N SER A 50 -0.13 -10.35 7.05
CA SER A 50 -1.52 -10.71 7.39
C SER A 50 -2.52 -9.75 6.74
N VAL A 51 -3.71 -10.26 6.37
CA VAL A 51 -4.80 -9.46 5.79
C VAL A 51 -5.14 -8.24 6.68
N GLU A 52 -5.10 -8.42 8.00
CA GLU A 52 -5.26 -7.33 8.97
C GLU A 52 -4.27 -6.17 8.75
N MET A 53 -2.98 -6.48 8.55
CA MET A 53 -1.95 -5.45 8.38
C MET A 53 -2.12 -4.72 7.06
N VAL A 54 -2.42 -5.45 5.97
CA VAL A 54 -2.69 -4.84 4.65
C VAL A 54 -3.90 -3.91 4.73
N LYS A 55 -4.95 -4.33 5.44
CA LYS A 55 -6.15 -3.51 5.64
C LYS A 55 -5.87 -2.24 6.44
N ARG A 56 -5.12 -2.34 7.54
CA ARG A 56 -4.68 -1.17 8.33
C ARG A 56 -3.82 -0.23 7.51
N PHE A 57 -2.92 -0.78 6.69
CA PHE A 57 -2.12 -0.02 5.74
C PHE A 57 -3.01 0.72 4.76
N TYR A 58 -3.95 0.03 4.10
CA TYR A 58 -4.87 0.60 3.14
C TYR A 58 -5.71 1.74 3.74
N MET A 59 -6.30 1.50 4.92
CA MET A 59 -7.06 2.53 5.66
C MET A 59 -6.21 3.75 6.08
N GLY A 60 -4.90 3.59 6.17
CA GLY A 60 -3.96 4.68 6.48
C GLY A 60 -3.56 5.51 5.25
N LEU A 61 -3.90 5.06 4.04
CA LEU A 61 -3.63 5.81 2.81
C LEU A 61 -4.60 6.98 2.64
N GLU A 62 -4.13 8.04 1.99
CA GLU A 62 -5.01 9.14 1.61
C GLU A 62 -5.94 8.69 0.48
N HIS A 63 -7.21 8.46 0.81
CA HIS A 63 -8.25 8.10 -0.16
C HIS A 63 -8.94 9.32 -0.81
N TYR A 64 -8.37 10.53 -0.71
CA TYR A 64 -8.92 11.78 -1.28
C TYR A 64 -10.43 12.00 -1.04
N GLY A 65 -10.92 11.62 0.15
CA GLY A 65 -12.32 11.79 0.55
C GLY A 65 -13.23 10.59 0.26
N VAL A 66 -12.71 9.48 -0.26
CA VAL A 66 -13.43 8.21 -0.35
C VAL A 66 -13.30 7.45 0.97
N ASN A 67 -14.43 7.15 1.61
CA ASN A 67 -14.46 6.33 2.82
C ASN A 67 -14.83 4.90 2.44
N TYR A 68 -13.85 4.00 2.43
CA TYR A 68 -14.13 2.57 2.31
C TYR A 68 -14.56 2.01 3.66
N SER A 69 -15.60 1.19 3.66
CA SER A 69 -15.96 0.43 4.85
C SER A 69 -14.95 -0.67 5.14
N ASP A 70 -14.85 -1.04 6.41
CA ASP A 70 -14.02 -2.14 6.89
C ASP A 70 -14.25 -3.45 6.12
N GLN A 71 -15.50 -3.69 5.72
CA GLN A 71 -15.92 -4.85 4.93
C GLN A 71 -15.45 -4.75 3.47
N GLU A 72 -15.58 -3.60 2.82
CA GLU A 72 -15.14 -3.43 1.43
C GLU A 72 -13.64 -3.63 1.28
N VAL A 73 -12.85 -3.10 2.23
CA VAL A 73 -11.40 -3.31 2.23
C VAL A 73 -11.07 -4.79 2.47
N ASP A 74 -11.78 -5.45 3.38
CA ASP A 74 -11.59 -6.88 3.65
C ASP A 74 -11.87 -7.72 2.40
N GLU A 75 -13.00 -7.48 1.71
CA GLU A 75 -13.34 -8.17 0.47
C GLU A 75 -12.34 -7.89 -0.65
N MET A 76 -11.84 -6.64 -0.76
CA MET A 76 -10.79 -6.30 -1.71
C MET A 76 -9.49 -7.06 -1.41
N VAL A 77 -9.01 -7.04 -0.17
CA VAL A 77 -7.75 -7.70 0.20
C VAL A 77 -7.87 -9.22 0.05
N ARG A 78 -8.98 -9.82 0.49
CA ARG A 78 -9.25 -11.27 0.34
C ARG A 78 -9.26 -11.73 -1.11
N LYS A 79 -9.66 -10.86 -2.05
CA LYS A 79 -9.62 -11.19 -3.48
C LYS A 79 -8.21 -11.48 -3.99
N TYR A 80 -7.19 -10.89 -3.37
CA TYR A 80 -5.78 -11.10 -3.72
C TYR A 80 -5.09 -12.16 -2.85
N ALA A 81 -5.65 -12.50 -1.69
CA ALA A 81 -5.13 -13.53 -0.78
C ALA A 81 -5.47 -14.96 -1.27
N ALA A 82 -4.96 -15.35 -2.43
CA ALA A 82 -5.29 -16.64 -3.08
C ALA A 82 -4.50 -17.82 -2.50
N THR A 83 -3.32 -17.57 -1.95
CA THR A 83 -2.39 -18.58 -1.43
C THR A 83 -2.72 -18.92 0.02
N HIS A 84 -3.06 -17.91 0.83
CA HIS A 84 -3.48 -18.07 2.22
C HIS A 84 -4.61 -17.08 2.52
N ASP A 85 -5.76 -17.59 2.98
CA ASP A 85 -6.94 -16.77 3.27
C ASP A 85 -6.68 -15.62 4.26
N ASP A 86 -5.70 -15.78 5.17
CA ASP A 86 -5.40 -14.83 6.24
C ASP A 86 -4.10 -14.04 6.02
N SER A 87 -3.37 -14.26 4.92
CA SER A 87 -2.08 -13.60 4.66
C SER A 87 -1.72 -13.50 3.19
N LEU A 88 -1.07 -12.40 2.80
CA LEU A 88 -0.61 -12.17 1.44
C LEU A 88 0.90 -12.39 1.36
N ILE A 89 1.33 -13.13 0.34
CA ILE A 89 2.74 -13.18 -0.05
C ILE A 89 3.12 -11.91 -0.83
N TYR A 90 4.42 -11.66 -1.01
CA TYR A 90 4.90 -10.48 -1.75
C TYR A 90 4.21 -10.27 -3.12
N ASP A 91 4.05 -11.34 -3.91
CA ASP A 91 3.44 -11.28 -5.24
C ASP A 91 1.97 -10.82 -5.19
N GLU A 92 1.21 -11.34 -4.21
CA GLU A 92 -0.20 -11.00 -4.00
C GLU A 92 -0.35 -9.56 -3.50
N PHE A 93 0.52 -9.15 -2.57
CA PHE A 93 0.58 -7.78 -2.08
C PHE A 93 0.95 -6.81 -3.21
N ALA A 94 1.94 -7.16 -4.04
CA ALA A 94 2.33 -6.34 -5.17
C ALA A 94 1.19 -6.20 -6.19
N CYS A 95 0.49 -7.28 -6.52
CA CYS A 95 -0.71 -7.23 -7.36
C CYS A 95 -1.80 -6.34 -6.77
N PHE A 96 -2.05 -6.45 -5.45
CA PHE A 96 -3.00 -5.59 -4.75
C PHE A 96 -2.59 -4.11 -4.87
N VAL A 97 -1.35 -3.76 -4.51
CA VAL A 97 -0.85 -2.37 -4.59
C VAL A 97 -0.94 -1.86 -6.03
N LEU A 98 -0.45 -2.61 -7.02
CA LEU A 98 -0.54 -2.22 -8.43
C LEU A 98 -1.98 -2.00 -8.90
N SER A 99 -2.94 -2.80 -8.41
CA SER A 99 -4.35 -2.62 -8.77
C SER A 99 -4.94 -1.29 -8.29
N LEU A 100 -4.41 -0.75 -7.18
CA LEU A 100 -4.80 0.56 -6.66
C LEU A 100 -4.18 1.71 -7.46
N ALA A 101 -3.04 1.47 -8.11
CA ALA A 101 -2.33 2.45 -8.94
C ALA A 101 -2.96 2.65 -10.32
N GLN A 102 -3.76 1.69 -10.79
CA GLN A 102 -4.31 1.68 -12.15
C GLN A 102 -5.57 2.55 -12.35
N TRP A 103 -5.90 3.46 -11.42
CA TRP A 103 -7.12 4.28 -11.45
C TRP A 103 -6.84 5.77 -11.66
#